data_AF-A0A0N0D4F1-F1
#
_entry.id   AF-A0A0N0D4F1-F1
#
_cell.length_a   1.000
_cell.length_b   1.000
_cell.length_c   1.000
_cell.angle_alpha   90.00
_cell.angle_beta   90.00
_cell.angle_gamma   90.00
#
_symmetry.space_group_name_H-M   'P 1'
#
loop_
_entity.id
_entity.type
_entity.pdbx_description
1 polymer ?
#
loop_
_entity_poly.entity_id
_entity_poly.type
_entity_poly.pdbx_seq_one_letter_code
_entity_poly.pdbx_strand_id
1 'polypeptide(L)'
;MFLDFFSENRKKCSKTPHAYFVYGLNEESPLSLVERLRDIEIKDYFSSNNPPLIPPRLKSIEWPERSGRLKTKKNSILRQLFDVVTKNATLYQDNGFKLSDLFRSPALAKYGNHVMIIPHILTMDQWDQKLMNWYINDYWNDKECYGIEVPQFLLFFIITCAGNKRKFLFSIDERKRVEKQIKKFTNSLDKDNCPHLLFDPLNYIEERHVRLLLQTYFKLPGPKIESKINNIFNEHSKKNMLEIEKYLLDLTEEIQIKKPTKEE
;
A
#
# COMPACT_ATOMS: atom_id res chain seq x y z
N MET A 1 2.91 -15.59 -0.57
CA MET A 1 4.04 -14.76 -0.07
C MET A 1 3.57 -13.65 0.86
N PHE A 2 2.74 -12.68 0.44
CA PHE A 2 2.26 -11.62 1.34
C PHE A 2 1.42 -12.18 2.50
N LEU A 3 0.36 -12.95 2.23
CA LEU A 3 -0.49 -13.52 3.29
C LEU A 3 0.28 -14.44 4.25
N ASP A 4 1.23 -15.23 3.75
CA ASP A 4 2.07 -16.08 4.59
C ASP A 4 2.90 -15.22 5.55
N PHE A 5 3.62 -14.24 5.01
CA PHE A 5 4.38 -13.29 5.82
C PHE A 5 3.49 -12.55 6.83
N PHE A 6 2.36 -12.03 6.38
CA PHE A 6 1.43 -11.27 7.23
C PHE A 6 0.87 -12.14 8.36
N SER A 7 0.38 -13.34 8.05
CA SER A 7 -0.24 -14.24 9.03
C SER A 7 0.76 -14.77 10.05
N GLU A 8 1.98 -15.10 9.64
CA GLU A 8 3.05 -15.52 10.55
C GLU A 8 3.45 -14.39 11.50
N ASN A 9 3.71 -13.20 10.97
CA ASN A 9 4.14 -12.07 11.80
C ASN A 9 3.02 -11.54 12.69
N ARG A 10 1.76 -11.63 12.25
CA ARG A 10 0.61 -11.32 13.11
C ARG A 10 0.48 -12.30 14.28
N LYS A 11 0.97 -13.54 14.17
CA LYS A 11 0.98 -14.46 15.33
C LYS A 11 2.11 -14.11 16.30
N LYS A 12 3.27 -13.69 15.80
CA LYS A 12 4.48 -13.41 16.60
C LYS A 12 4.44 -12.02 17.24
N CYS A 13 4.02 -11.01 16.50
CA CYS A 13 4.03 -9.60 16.88
C CYS A 13 2.64 -9.00 16.65
N SER A 14 1.63 -9.55 17.34
CA SER A 14 0.21 -9.46 16.97
C SER A 14 -0.43 -8.08 16.86
N LYS A 15 0.31 -7.02 17.19
CA LYS A 15 -0.20 -5.66 17.28
C LYS A 15 0.79 -4.57 16.88
N THR A 16 2.07 -4.91 16.68
CA THR A 16 3.04 -3.94 16.18
C THR A 16 2.73 -3.62 14.73
N PRO A 17 2.89 -2.37 14.27
CA PRO A 17 2.69 -2.02 12.88
C PRO A 17 3.66 -2.80 12.00
N HIS A 18 3.17 -3.25 10.84
CA HIS A 18 4.00 -3.92 9.85
C HIS A 18 4.36 -2.94 8.73
N ALA A 19 5.63 -2.88 8.35
CA ALA A 19 6.12 -2.01 7.28
C ALA A 19 6.33 -2.79 5.98
N TYR A 20 5.69 -2.35 4.90
CA TYR A 20 5.81 -2.97 3.58
C TYR A 20 6.44 -1.99 2.62
N PHE A 21 7.51 -2.39 1.95
CA PHE A 21 8.18 -1.56 0.95
C PHE A 21 7.85 -2.10 -0.43
N VAL A 22 7.22 -1.26 -1.25
CA VAL A 22 6.90 -1.56 -2.64
C VAL A 22 7.69 -0.58 -3.49
N TYR A 23 8.41 -1.07 -4.49
CA TYR A 23 9.13 -0.19 -5.41
C TYR A 23 8.97 -0.65 -6.87
N GLY A 24 8.99 0.32 -7.77
CA GLY A 24 8.84 0.11 -9.20
C GLY A 24 9.00 1.41 -9.96
N LEU A 25 8.99 1.34 -11.29
CA LEU A 25 8.90 2.53 -12.13
C LEU A 25 7.51 3.15 -12.02
N ASN A 26 7.40 4.43 -12.37
CA ASN A 26 6.14 5.15 -12.33
C ASN A 26 5.07 4.49 -13.23
N GLU A 27 5.47 4.01 -14.40
CA GLU A 27 4.61 3.30 -15.36
C GLU A 27 4.14 1.91 -14.89
N GLU A 28 4.69 1.38 -13.79
CA GLU A 28 4.29 0.09 -13.23
C GLU A 28 3.14 0.20 -12.23
N SER A 29 2.63 1.42 -12.01
CA SER A 29 1.54 1.73 -11.07
C SER A 29 1.69 1.03 -9.71
N PRO A 30 2.73 1.33 -8.90
CA PRO A 30 2.99 0.54 -7.69
C PRO A 30 1.89 0.58 -6.63
N LEU A 31 1.09 1.65 -6.62
CA LEU A 31 -0.09 1.78 -5.75
C LEU A 31 -1.14 0.70 -6.03
N SER A 32 -1.28 0.28 -7.30
CA SER A 32 -2.23 -0.77 -7.71
C SER A 32 -2.03 -2.11 -6.98
N LEU A 33 -0.77 -2.44 -6.61
CA LEU A 33 -0.48 -3.63 -5.84
C LEU A 33 -1.14 -3.52 -4.47
N VAL A 34 -1.01 -2.38 -3.79
CA VAL A 34 -1.58 -2.16 -2.46
C VAL A 34 -3.09 -2.26 -2.51
N GLU A 35 -3.72 -1.72 -3.55
CA GLU A 35 -5.18 -1.80 -3.74
C GLU A 35 -5.65 -3.22 -3.97
N ARG A 36 -4.94 -4.00 -4.80
CA ARG A 36 -5.24 -5.41 -5.02
C ARG A 36 -5.03 -6.24 -3.75
N LEU A 37 -3.95 -6.02 -3.00
CA LEU A 37 -3.73 -6.69 -1.73
C LEU A 37 -4.86 -6.39 -0.74
N ARG A 38 -5.30 -5.13 -0.66
CA ARG A 38 -6.46 -4.73 0.17
C ARG A 38 -7.72 -5.48 -0.24
N ASP A 39 -8.09 -5.38 -1.51
CA ASP A 39 -9.40 -5.80 -1.99
C ASP A 39 -9.50 -7.33 -2.17
N ILE A 40 -8.38 -7.99 -2.49
CA ILE A 40 -8.29 -9.45 -2.70
C ILE A 40 -7.84 -10.12 -1.41
N GLU A 41 -6.55 -10.01 -1.11
CA GLU A 41 -5.90 -10.90 -0.14
C GLU A 41 -6.33 -10.58 1.29
N ILE A 42 -6.28 -9.31 1.68
CA ILE A 42 -6.59 -8.88 3.04
C ILE A 42 -8.09 -9.00 3.28
N LYS A 43 -8.93 -8.49 2.37
CA LYS A 43 -10.38 -8.60 2.50
C LYS A 43 -10.81 -10.06 2.69
N ASP A 44 -10.35 -10.97 1.85
CA ASP A 44 -10.76 -12.38 1.92
C ASP A 44 -10.26 -13.03 3.23
N TYR A 45 -9.06 -12.67 3.68
CA TYR A 45 -8.54 -13.10 4.99
C TYR A 45 -9.43 -12.67 6.16
N PHE A 46 -9.99 -11.46 6.12
CA PHE A 46 -10.85 -10.93 7.18
C PHE A 46 -12.34 -11.23 6.98
N SER A 47 -12.73 -11.73 5.81
CA SER A 47 -14.14 -12.02 5.48
C SER A 47 -14.71 -13.21 6.26
N SER A 48 -13.85 -13.99 6.91
CA SER A 48 -14.22 -15.04 7.85
C SER A 48 -14.56 -14.51 9.26
N ASN A 49 -14.28 -13.24 9.57
CA ASN A 49 -14.76 -12.58 10.79
C ASN A 49 -16.15 -11.96 10.54
N ASN A 50 -17.05 -12.09 11.51
CA ASN A 50 -18.44 -11.65 11.38
C ASN A 50 -18.69 -10.42 12.28
N PRO A 51 -18.99 -9.21 11.75
CA PRO A 51 -19.14 -8.88 10.32
C PRO A 51 -17.81 -8.65 9.60
N PRO A 52 -17.74 -8.94 8.29
CA PRO A 52 -16.54 -8.72 7.50
C PRO A 52 -16.32 -7.23 7.25
N LEU A 53 -15.28 -6.64 7.85
CA LEU A 53 -14.94 -5.24 7.64
C LEU A 53 -13.77 -5.10 6.66
N ILE A 54 -14.07 -4.59 5.48
CA ILE A 54 -13.05 -4.25 4.48
C ILE A 54 -12.22 -3.08 5.02
N PRO A 55 -10.87 -3.16 5.00
CA PRO A 55 -10.03 -2.03 5.36
C PRO A 55 -10.41 -0.78 4.56
N PRO A 56 -10.46 0.41 5.18
CA PRO A 56 -10.86 1.62 4.48
C PRO A 56 -9.88 1.97 3.35
N ARG A 57 -10.41 2.54 2.27
CA ARG A 57 -9.60 3.21 1.26
C ARG A 57 -9.15 4.56 1.81
N LEU A 58 -7.97 4.59 2.39
CA LEU A 58 -7.34 5.82 2.88
C LEU A 58 -6.64 6.55 1.73
N LYS A 59 -6.66 7.89 1.78
CA LYS A 59 -5.78 8.69 0.93
C LYS A 59 -4.33 8.39 1.30
N SER A 60 -3.44 8.48 0.32
CA SER A 60 -2.00 8.29 0.57
C SER A 60 -1.41 9.49 1.29
N ILE A 61 -0.47 9.21 2.19
CA ILE A 61 0.39 10.21 2.80
C ILE A 61 1.51 10.51 1.82
N GLU A 62 1.65 11.77 1.42
CA GLU A 62 2.75 12.22 0.58
C GLU A 62 3.99 12.43 1.44
N TRP A 63 5.06 11.73 1.08
CA TRP A 63 6.32 11.87 1.80
C TRP A 63 6.94 13.24 1.51
N PRO A 64 7.39 13.97 2.53
CA PRO A 64 7.91 15.31 2.34
C PRO A 64 9.20 15.27 1.52
N GLU A 65 9.46 16.35 0.82
CA GLU A 65 10.74 16.56 0.16
C GLU A 65 11.91 16.35 1.12
N ARG A 66 13.03 15.88 0.59
CA ARG A 66 14.24 15.67 1.39
C ARG A 66 14.77 16.98 1.98
N SER A 67 14.54 18.09 1.28
CA SER A 67 14.91 19.45 1.69
C SER A 67 14.19 19.87 2.99
N GLY A 68 14.72 20.88 3.68
CA GLY A 68 14.09 21.44 4.87
C GLY A 68 14.40 20.74 6.20
N ARG A 69 13.90 21.33 7.29
CA ARG A 69 14.21 20.92 8.66
C ARG A 69 13.47 19.63 9.02
N LEU A 70 14.17 18.70 9.68
CA LEU A 70 13.60 17.42 10.13
C LEU A 70 12.31 17.60 10.94
N LYS A 71 12.26 18.58 11.86
CA LYS A 71 11.07 18.89 12.66
C LYS A 71 9.85 19.23 11.79
N THR A 72 10.03 20.03 10.73
CA THR A 72 8.96 20.39 9.79
C THR A 72 8.46 19.17 9.03
N LYS A 73 9.37 18.30 8.60
CA LYS A 73 9.03 17.04 7.90
C LYS A 73 8.26 16.08 8.79
N LYS A 74 8.68 15.91 10.06
CA LYS A 74 7.95 15.13 11.06
C LYS A 74 6.51 15.66 11.23
N ASN A 75 6.36 16.96 11.46
CA ASN A 75 5.04 17.58 11.63
C ASN A 75 4.16 17.43 10.38
N SER A 76 4.72 17.54 9.18
CA SER A 76 3.99 17.36 7.92
C SER A 76 3.44 15.93 7.79
N ILE A 77 4.27 14.91 8.02
CA ILE A 77 3.83 13.50 7.97
C ILE A 77 2.76 13.24 9.00
N LEU A 78 2.94 13.70 10.25
CA LEU A 78 1.97 13.45 11.31
C LEU A 78 0.63 14.15 11.05
N ARG A 79 0.66 15.39 10.56
CA ARG A 79 -0.56 16.10 10.18
C ARG A 79 -1.32 15.34 9.09
N GLN A 80 -0.62 14.87 8.05
CA GLN A 80 -1.22 14.06 6.98
C GLN A 80 -1.77 12.73 7.51
N LEU A 81 -1.03 12.04 8.38
CA LEU A 81 -1.48 10.80 9.01
C LEU A 81 -2.80 11.00 9.75
N PHE A 82 -2.88 12.02 10.61
CA PHE A 82 -4.10 12.32 11.34
C PHE A 82 -5.22 12.75 10.39
N ASP A 83 -4.95 13.56 9.37
CA ASP A 83 -5.97 13.96 8.41
C ASP A 83 -6.54 12.75 7.65
N VAL A 84 -5.66 11.85 7.21
CA VAL A 84 -6.03 10.64 6.49
C VAL A 84 -6.87 9.69 7.36
N VAL A 85 -6.48 9.50 8.62
CA VAL A 85 -7.12 8.53 9.52
C VAL A 85 -8.37 9.11 10.20
N THR A 86 -8.29 10.32 10.72
CA THR A 86 -9.34 10.94 11.55
C THR A 86 -10.21 11.93 10.78
N LYS A 87 -9.78 12.38 9.59
CA LYS A 87 -10.41 13.46 8.81
C LYS A 87 -10.48 14.80 9.56
N ASN A 88 -9.69 14.96 10.62
CA ASN A 88 -9.67 16.16 11.44
C ASN A 88 -8.31 16.32 12.13
N ALA A 89 -7.26 16.62 11.38
CA ALA A 89 -5.92 16.83 11.95
C ALA A 89 -5.85 18.02 12.91
N THR A 90 -6.65 19.07 12.69
CA THR A 90 -6.61 20.32 13.48
C THR A 90 -6.85 20.08 14.96
N LEU A 91 -7.73 19.13 15.31
CA LEU A 91 -8.03 18.76 16.70
C LEU A 91 -6.80 18.29 17.49
N TYR A 92 -5.78 17.75 16.81
CA TYR A 92 -4.62 17.09 17.42
C TYR A 92 -3.33 17.91 17.34
N GLN A 93 -3.40 19.09 16.73
CA GLN A 93 -2.23 19.91 16.46
C GLN A 93 -1.52 20.37 17.75
N ASP A 94 -2.30 20.78 18.76
CA ASP A 94 -1.77 21.31 20.03
C ASP A 94 -1.09 20.23 20.88
N ASN A 95 -1.51 18.97 20.71
CA ASN A 95 -0.88 17.82 21.38
C ASN A 95 0.36 17.30 20.63
N GLY A 96 0.70 17.88 19.48
CA GLY A 96 1.84 17.44 18.67
C GLY A 96 1.63 16.09 18.01
N PHE A 97 0.37 15.70 17.73
CA PHE A 97 0.02 14.47 17.01
C PHE A 97 0.55 13.18 17.69
N LYS A 98 0.38 13.07 19.01
CA LYS A 98 0.80 11.88 19.78
C LYS A 98 0.08 10.64 19.29
N LEU A 99 0.81 9.53 19.17
CA LEU A 99 0.25 8.27 18.70
C LEU A 99 -0.91 7.78 19.60
N SER A 100 -0.81 7.98 20.92
CA SER A 100 -1.89 7.71 21.87
C SER A 100 -3.23 8.36 21.51
N ASP A 101 -3.20 9.57 20.94
CA ASP A 101 -4.41 10.31 20.57
C ASP A 101 -5.02 9.75 19.28
N LEU A 102 -4.17 9.23 18.37
CA LEU A 102 -4.64 8.50 17.20
C LEU A 102 -5.39 7.24 17.63
N PHE A 103 -4.81 6.45 18.54
CA PHE A 103 -5.40 5.21 19.06
C PHE A 103 -6.73 5.43 19.81
N ARG A 104 -6.89 6.59 20.46
CA ARG A 104 -8.13 6.98 21.13
C ARG A 104 -9.15 7.66 20.20
N SER A 105 -8.81 7.86 18.92
CA SER A 105 -9.70 8.52 17.98
C SER A 105 -10.96 7.68 17.73
N PRO A 106 -12.17 8.29 17.75
CA PRO A 106 -13.39 7.60 17.37
C PRO A 106 -13.35 7.02 15.95
N ALA A 107 -12.51 7.55 15.07
CA ALA A 107 -12.32 7.05 13.72
C ALA A 107 -11.78 5.61 13.68
N LEU A 108 -11.01 5.21 14.70
CA LEU A 108 -10.43 3.87 14.83
C LEU A 108 -11.32 2.87 15.56
N ALA A 109 -12.23 3.33 16.43
CA ALA A 109 -13.06 2.46 17.25
C ALA A 109 -13.83 1.42 16.43
N LYS A 110 -14.32 1.81 15.25
CA LYS A 110 -15.03 0.91 14.31
C LYS A 110 -14.14 -0.15 13.65
N TYR A 111 -12.81 0.00 13.70
CA TYR A 111 -11.84 -0.93 13.13
C TYR A 111 -11.10 -1.76 14.18
N GLY A 112 -11.54 -1.76 15.45
CA GLY A 112 -10.91 -2.56 16.49
C GLY A 112 -10.80 -4.03 16.08
N ASN A 113 -9.64 -4.66 16.31
CA ASN A 113 -9.28 -6.02 15.87
C ASN A 113 -9.20 -6.27 14.34
N HIS A 114 -9.44 -5.24 13.52
CA HIS A 114 -9.34 -5.32 12.06
C HIS A 114 -8.01 -4.77 11.56
N VAL A 115 -7.85 -4.68 10.24
CA VAL A 115 -6.66 -4.12 9.60
C VAL A 115 -6.94 -2.74 9.05
N MET A 116 -5.95 -1.86 9.20
CA MET A 116 -5.86 -0.59 8.50
C MET A 116 -4.61 -0.53 7.64
N ILE A 117 -4.77 -0.07 6.41
CA ILE A 117 -3.70 0.09 5.45
C ILE A 117 -3.44 1.58 5.29
N ILE A 118 -2.22 2.02 5.57
CA ILE A 118 -1.79 3.41 5.44
C ILE A 118 -0.77 3.49 4.31
N PRO A 119 -1.17 3.90 3.10
CA PRO A 119 -0.25 4.08 2.00
C PRO A 119 0.54 5.38 2.15
N HIS A 120 1.84 5.30 1.88
CA HIS A 120 2.78 6.41 1.83
C HIS A 120 3.39 6.41 0.44
N ILE A 121 3.32 7.53 -0.27
CA ILE A 121 3.90 7.66 -1.60
C ILE A 121 5.15 8.51 -1.49
N LEU A 122 6.24 8.02 -2.10
CA LEU A 122 7.48 8.76 -2.21
C LEU A 122 8.22 8.42 -3.50
N THR A 123 8.98 9.38 -3.98
CA THR A 123 10.02 9.17 -5.00
C THR A 123 11.34 8.88 -4.32
N MET A 124 12.30 8.32 -5.08
CA MET A 124 13.65 8.09 -4.56
C MET A 124 14.35 9.39 -4.12
N ASP A 125 14.06 10.54 -4.74
CA ASP A 125 14.64 11.83 -4.35
C ASP A 125 14.10 12.35 -3.00
N GLN A 126 12.90 11.91 -2.61
CA GLN A 126 12.29 12.17 -1.30
C GLN A 126 12.79 11.21 -0.22
N TRP A 127 13.61 10.21 -0.56
CA TRP A 127 14.13 9.25 0.41
C TRP A 127 14.99 9.96 1.48
N ASP A 128 14.51 9.89 2.72
CA ASP A 128 15.20 10.38 3.91
C ASP A 128 15.21 9.28 4.96
N GLN A 129 16.34 8.57 5.06
CA GLN A 129 16.52 7.47 5.99
C GLN A 129 16.32 7.89 7.46
N LYS A 130 16.68 9.12 7.85
CA LYS A 130 16.51 9.57 9.24
C LYS A 130 15.03 9.77 9.57
N LEU A 131 14.28 10.33 8.62
CA LEU A 131 12.84 10.51 8.77
C LEU A 131 12.11 9.17 8.77
N MET A 132 12.47 8.26 7.85
CA MET A 132 11.90 6.92 7.76
C MET A 132 12.15 6.10 9.03
N ASN A 133 13.40 6.11 9.53
CA ASN A 133 13.76 5.45 10.77
C ASN A 133 12.95 6.00 11.96
N TRP A 134 12.89 7.33 12.11
CA TRP A 134 12.10 7.92 13.19
C TRP A 134 10.63 7.53 13.09
N TYR A 135 10.04 7.57 11.88
CA TYR A 135 8.63 7.29 11.71
C TYR A 135 8.32 5.83 12.06
N ILE A 136 9.10 4.88 11.57
CA ILE A 136 8.87 3.45 11.79
C ILE A 136 9.29 3.02 13.22
N ASN A 137 10.50 3.35 13.64
CA ASN A 137 11.10 2.80 14.87
C ASN A 137 10.88 3.66 16.12
N ASP A 138 10.59 4.96 15.99
CA ASP A 138 10.42 5.83 17.15
C ASP A 138 8.93 6.19 17.33
N TYR A 139 8.26 6.67 16.27
CA TYR A 139 6.87 7.10 16.36
C TYR A 139 5.91 5.92 16.44
N TRP A 140 6.02 4.98 15.50
CA TRP A 140 5.17 3.78 15.45
C TRP A 140 5.59 2.68 16.43
N ASN A 141 6.67 2.84 17.20
CA ASN A 141 7.09 1.83 18.19
C ASN A 141 6.68 2.19 19.62
N ASP A 142 5.57 2.93 19.78
CA ASP A 142 5.01 3.23 21.10
C ASP A 142 4.21 2.04 21.63
N LYS A 143 4.89 1.15 22.37
CA LYS A 143 4.31 -0.11 22.85
C LYS A 143 3.11 0.07 23.77
N GLU A 144 3.01 1.21 24.45
CA GLU A 144 1.94 1.52 25.40
C GLU A 144 0.60 1.73 24.69
N CYS A 145 0.61 2.01 23.39
CA CYS A 145 -0.58 2.25 22.60
C CYS A 145 -1.30 0.97 22.12
N TYR A 146 -0.64 -0.20 22.17
CA TYR A 146 -1.16 -1.43 21.55
C TYR A 146 -2.08 -2.24 22.49
N GLY A 147 -3.37 -1.89 22.50
CA GLY A 147 -4.43 -2.56 23.27
C GLY A 147 -5.09 -3.76 22.56
N ILE A 148 -6.08 -4.40 23.19
CA ILE A 148 -6.89 -5.48 22.55
C ILE A 148 -7.86 -4.93 21.51
N GLU A 149 -8.27 -3.66 21.61
CA GLU A 149 -9.35 -3.10 20.78
C GLU A 149 -8.84 -2.23 19.63
N VAL A 150 -7.57 -2.34 19.26
CA VAL A 150 -6.95 -1.48 18.25
C VAL A 150 -6.79 -2.20 16.91
N PRO A 151 -6.86 -1.49 15.76
CA PRO A 151 -6.57 -2.10 14.48
C PRO A 151 -5.09 -2.46 14.34
N GLN A 152 -4.82 -3.51 13.58
CA GLN A 152 -3.49 -3.81 13.06
C GLN A 152 -3.16 -2.83 11.93
N PHE A 153 -2.10 -2.05 12.10
CA PHE A 153 -1.64 -1.11 11.08
C PHE A 153 -0.67 -1.79 10.11
N LEU A 154 -0.91 -1.59 8.81
CA LEU A 154 0.00 -1.95 7.73
C LEU A 154 0.45 -0.66 7.03
N LEU A 155 1.72 -0.33 7.18
CA LEU A 155 2.33 0.86 6.61
C LEU A 155 2.94 0.49 5.27
N PHE A 156 2.35 0.92 4.16
CA PHE A 156 2.89 0.67 2.82
C PHE A 156 3.70 1.88 2.35
N PHE A 157 4.98 1.69 2.12
CA PHE A 157 5.89 2.68 1.53
C PHE A 157 6.07 2.38 0.04
N ILE A 158 5.43 3.19 -0.79
CA ILE A 158 5.31 3.02 -2.24
C ILE A 158 6.32 3.95 -2.91
N ILE A 159 7.44 3.38 -3.33
CA ILE A 159 8.62 4.10 -3.80
C ILE A 159 8.66 4.08 -5.33
N THR A 160 8.38 5.22 -5.95
CA THR A 160 8.49 5.37 -7.40
C THR A 160 9.90 5.75 -7.81
N CYS A 161 10.45 4.97 -8.72
CA CYS A 161 11.75 5.22 -9.33
C CYS A 161 11.56 6.03 -10.61
N ALA A 162 12.44 6.99 -10.87
CA ALA A 162 12.49 7.58 -12.20
C ALA A 162 12.89 6.49 -13.21
N GLY A 163 12.19 6.40 -14.34
CA GLY A 163 12.63 5.57 -15.46
C GLY A 163 14.03 5.98 -15.92
N ASN A 164 14.74 5.09 -16.63
CA ASN A 164 16.09 5.33 -17.13
C ASN A 164 16.15 6.56 -18.05
N LYS A 165 16.34 7.74 -17.47
CA LYS A 165 16.53 8.98 -18.21
C LYS A 165 17.97 9.02 -18.70
N ARG A 166 18.17 8.44 -19.90
CA ARG A 166 19.26 8.59 -20.89
C ARG A 166 20.03 7.30 -21.18
N LYS A 167 20.02 6.94 -22.48
CA LYS A 167 20.88 5.98 -23.17
C LYS A 167 22.33 6.52 -23.23
N PHE A 168 23.00 6.62 -22.09
CA PHE A 168 24.45 6.83 -22.03
C PHE A 168 25.10 5.55 -21.51
N LEU A 169 26.34 5.26 -21.94
CA LEU A 169 27.10 4.03 -21.65
C LEU A 169 27.37 3.75 -20.14
N PHE A 170 26.82 4.55 -19.24
CA PHE A 170 26.89 4.40 -17.78
C PHE A 170 25.53 4.61 -17.09
N SER A 171 24.42 4.31 -17.78
CA SER A 171 23.08 4.45 -17.16
C SER A 171 22.99 3.57 -15.91
N ILE A 172 22.90 4.21 -14.74
CA ILE A 172 22.67 3.53 -13.47
C ILE A 172 21.28 2.90 -13.54
N ASP A 173 21.21 1.60 -13.27
CA ASP A 173 19.94 0.91 -13.06
C ASP A 173 19.33 1.44 -11.74
N GLU A 174 18.47 2.45 -11.86
CA GLU A 174 17.86 3.13 -10.72
C GLU A 174 17.04 2.14 -9.87
N ARG A 175 16.41 1.11 -10.46
CA ARG A 175 15.69 0.09 -9.68
C ARG A 175 16.64 -0.68 -8.77
N LYS A 176 17.76 -1.17 -9.30
CA LYS A 176 18.78 -1.87 -8.49
C LYS A 176 19.38 -0.98 -7.43
N ARG A 177 19.57 0.31 -7.72
CA ARG A 177 20.04 1.30 -6.75
C ARG A 177 19.04 1.48 -5.61
N VAL A 178 17.76 1.66 -5.93
CA VAL A 178 16.65 1.79 -4.96
C VAL A 178 16.55 0.52 -4.12
N GLU A 179 16.50 -0.65 -4.75
CA GLU A 179 16.48 -1.95 -4.08
C GLU A 179 17.63 -2.08 -3.08
N LYS A 180 18.87 -1.77 -3.47
CA LYS A 180 20.04 -1.84 -2.60
C LYS A 180 19.91 -0.91 -1.39
N GLN A 181 19.38 0.30 -1.59
CA GLN A 181 19.17 1.25 -0.49
C GLN A 181 18.09 0.78 0.47
N ILE A 182 16.96 0.29 -0.04
CA ILE A 182 15.87 -0.22 0.80
C ILE A 182 16.33 -1.47 1.54
N LYS A 183 17.00 -2.43 0.87
CA LYS A 183 17.55 -3.64 1.51
C LYS A 183 18.50 -3.29 2.66
N LYS A 184 19.38 -2.31 2.45
CA LYS A 184 20.29 -1.84 3.51
C LYS A 184 19.51 -1.28 4.70
N PHE A 185 18.48 -0.48 4.43
CA PHE A 185 17.63 0.09 5.47
C PHE A 185 16.82 -0.98 6.21
N THR A 186 16.12 -1.87 5.51
CA THR A 186 15.32 -2.94 6.11
C THR A 186 16.19 -3.89 6.95
N ASN A 187 17.42 -4.16 6.53
CA ASN A 187 18.37 -4.94 7.33
C ASN A 187 18.79 -4.25 8.64
N SER A 188 18.61 -2.93 8.75
CA SER A 188 18.83 -2.18 9.99
C SER A 188 17.58 -2.02 10.85
N LEU A 189 16.41 -2.41 10.34
CA LEU A 189 15.16 -2.38 11.11
C LEU A 189 15.09 -3.59 12.04
N ASP A 190 14.61 -3.32 13.25
CA ASP A 190 14.33 -4.36 14.23
C ASP A 190 13.08 -5.14 13.79
N LYS A 191 13.28 -6.43 13.47
CA LYS A 191 12.22 -7.32 12.99
C LYS A 191 11.19 -7.67 14.07
N ASP A 192 11.59 -7.63 15.33
CA ASP A 192 10.72 -7.97 16.45
C ASP A 192 9.79 -6.80 16.78
N ASN A 193 10.27 -5.57 16.60
CA ASN A 193 9.51 -4.35 16.84
C ASN A 193 8.69 -3.88 15.63
N CYS A 194 9.14 -4.13 14.40
CA CYS A 194 8.40 -3.82 13.18
C CYS A 194 8.68 -4.86 12.10
N PRO A 195 7.82 -5.89 11.99
CA PRO A 195 7.89 -6.85 10.89
C PRO A 195 7.82 -6.12 9.56
N HIS A 196 8.74 -6.44 8.67
CA HIS A 196 8.82 -5.78 7.37
C HIS A 196 9.03 -6.72 6.20
N LEU A 197 8.43 -6.36 5.07
CA LEU A 197 8.56 -7.09 3.81
C LEU A 197 8.89 -6.11 2.68
N LEU A 198 9.97 -6.41 1.97
CA LEU A 198 10.28 -5.78 0.70
C LEU A 198 9.65 -6.61 -0.41
N PHE A 199 8.73 -6.03 -1.17
CA PHE A 199 8.24 -6.65 -2.38
C PHE A 199 9.33 -6.61 -3.45
N ASP A 200 9.40 -7.66 -4.25
CA ASP A 200 10.22 -7.65 -5.47
C ASP A 200 9.82 -6.46 -6.35
N PRO A 201 10.76 -5.93 -7.17
CA PRO A 201 10.41 -4.87 -8.10
C PRO A 201 9.21 -5.34 -8.92
N LEU A 202 8.22 -4.46 -9.05
CA LEU A 202 7.04 -4.79 -9.83
C LEU A 202 7.49 -5.14 -11.24
N ASN A 203 7.23 -6.38 -11.62
CA ASN A 203 7.51 -6.87 -12.96
C ASN A 203 6.26 -6.72 -13.81
N TYR A 204 6.43 -6.84 -15.12
CA TYR A 204 5.32 -7.04 -16.02
C TYR A 204 4.45 -8.21 -15.56
N ILE A 205 3.14 -8.00 -15.61
CA ILE A 205 2.13 -8.96 -15.20
C ILE A 205 1.85 -9.93 -16.33
N GLU A 206 1.82 -11.21 -16.00
CA GLU A 206 1.46 -12.32 -16.90
C GLU A 206 -0.06 -12.56 -16.95
N GLU A 207 -0.53 -13.17 -18.04
CA GLU A 207 -1.95 -13.47 -18.31
C GLU A 207 -2.66 -14.16 -17.12
N ARG A 208 -1.99 -15.11 -16.47
CA ARG A 208 -2.54 -15.87 -15.34
C ARG A 208 -3.01 -14.98 -14.18
N HIS A 209 -2.34 -13.85 -13.93
CA HIS A 209 -2.72 -12.96 -12.84
C HIS A 209 -3.97 -12.14 -13.20
N VAL A 210 -4.09 -11.73 -14.47
CA VAL A 210 -5.26 -11.00 -14.98
C VAL A 210 -6.47 -11.93 -15.06
N ARG A 211 -6.27 -13.19 -15.44
CA ARG A 211 -7.31 -14.22 -15.43
C ARG A 211 -7.99 -14.33 -14.06
N LEU A 212 -7.18 -14.46 -13.01
CA LEU A 212 -7.68 -14.54 -11.63
C LEU A 212 -8.49 -13.30 -11.25
N LEU A 213 -8.01 -12.11 -11.65
CA LEU A 213 -8.70 -10.84 -11.37
C LEU A 213 -10.07 -10.78 -12.07
N LEU A 214 -10.14 -11.15 -13.36
CA LEU A 214 -11.39 -11.18 -14.13
C LEU A 214 -12.41 -12.19 -13.58
N GLN A 215 -11.93 -13.35 -13.12
CA GLN A 215 -12.75 -14.38 -12.48
C GLN A 215 -13.33 -13.89 -11.16
N THR A 216 -12.50 -13.36 -10.27
CA THR A 216 -12.90 -13.02 -8.90
C THR A 216 -13.74 -11.74 -8.85
N TYR A 217 -13.38 -10.71 -9.61
CA TYR A 217 -14.00 -9.37 -9.49
C TYR A 217 -15.15 -9.16 -10.44
N PHE A 218 -14.90 -9.45 -11.72
CA PHE A 218 -15.86 -9.20 -12.77
C PHE A 218 -16.83 -10.37 -12.95
N LYS A 219 -16.55 -11.50 -12.27
CA LYS A 219 -17.35 -12.74 -12.33
C LYS A 219 -17.65 -13.15 -13.76
N LEU A 220 -16.68 -12.93 -14.65
CA LEU A 220 -16.85 -13.23 -16.06
C LEU A 220 -16.80 -14.75 -16.28
N PRO A 221 -17.62 -15.30 -17.18
CA PRO A 221 -17.52 -16.69 -17.57
C PRO A 221 -16.23 -16.94 -18.37
N GLY A 222 -15.71 -18.16 -18.32
CA GLY A 222 -14.45 -18.58 -18.95
C GLY A 222 -14.22 -18.04 -20.38
N PRO A 223 -15.16 -18.23 -21.32
CA PRO A 223 -14.99 -17.73 -22.70
C PRO A 223 -14.83 -16.21 -22.81
N LYS A 224 -15.50 -15.44 -21.95
CA LYS A 224 -15.36 -13.97 -21.91
C LYS A 224 -14.02 -13.57 -21.30
N ILE A 225 -13.51 -14.33 -20.32
CA ILE A 225 -12.19 -14.10 -19.73
C ILE A 225 -11.11 -14.28 -20.78
N GLU A 226 -11.13 -15.37 -21.55
CA GLU A 226 -10.13 -15.59 -22.60
C GLU A 226 -10.16 -14.50 -23.66
N SER A 227 -11.35 -14.07 -24.09
CA SER A 227 -11.48 -12.93 -25.01
C SER A 227 -10.88 -11.65 -24.44
N LYS A 228 -11.15 -11.32 -23.16
CA LYS A 228 -10.61 -10.13 -22.51
C LYS A 228 -9.09 -10.24 -22.28
N ILE A 229 -8.56 -11.41 -21.93
CA ILE A 229 -7.09 -11.65 -21.83
C ILE A 229 -6.43 -11.44 -23.18
N ASN A 230 -6.96 -12.04 -24.25
CA ASN A 230 -6.40 -11.88 -25.59
C ASN A 230 -6.37 -10.40 -26.01
N ASN A 231 -7.42 -9.64 -25.69
CA ASN A 231 -7.46 -8.20 -25.96
C ASN A 231 -6.44 -7.40 -25.15
N ILE A 232 -6.28 -7.72 -23.86
CA ILE A 232 -5.33 -7.04 -22.98
C ILE A 232 -3.91 -7.30 -23.49
N PHE A 233 -3.55 -8.55 -23.66
CA PHE A 233 -2.17 -8.98 -23.92
C PHE A 233 -1.77 -8.85 -25.39
N ASN A 234 -2.71 -8.99 -26.33
CA ASN A 234 -2.51 -8.78 -27.77
C ASN A 234 -1.19 -9.39 -28.26
N GLU A 235 -1.04 -10.71 -28.10
CA GLU A 235 0.13 -11.52 -28.45
C GLU A 235 1.39 -11.33 -27.57
N HIS A 236 1.38 -10.39 -26.62
CA HIS A 236 2.47 -10.23 -25.66
C HIS A 236 2.28 -11.19 -24.47
N SER A 237 3.33 -11.85 -24.00
CA SER A 237 3.22 -12.72 -22.82
C SER A 237 3.13 -11.97 -21.49
N LYS A 238 3.43 -10.66 -21.51
CA LYS A 238 3.60 -9.81 -20.33
C LYS A 238 3.20 -8.37 -20.63
N LYS A 239 2.53 -7.71 -19.68
CA LYS A 239 2.12 -6.30 -19.79
C LYS A 239 2.37 -5.50 -18.52
N ASN A 240 2.60 -4.19 -18.67
CA ASN A 240 2.73 -3.32 -17.52
C ASN A 240 1.36 -3.21 -16.82
N MET A 241 1.36 -2.96 -15.51
CA MET A 241 0.11 -2.89 -14.76
C MET A 241 -0.75 -1.69 -15.19
N LEU A 242 -0.14 -0.57 -15.58
CA LEU A 242 -0.86 0.62 -16.02
C LEU A 242 -1.79 0.36 -17.23
N GLU A 243 -1.31 -0.39 -18.23
CA GLU A 243 -2.11 -0.78 -19.39
C GLU A 243 -3.25 -1.72 -19.01
N ILE A 244 -2.99 -2.65 -18.09
CA ILE A 244 -4.01 -3.55 -17.56
C ILE A 244 -5.07 -2.74 -16.80
N GLU A 245 -4.67 -1.79 -15.95
CA GLU A 245 -5.61 -0.95 -15.20
C GLU A 245 -6.50 -0.12 -16.11
N LYS A 246 -5.93 0.54 -17.13
CA LYS A 246 -6.71 1.29 -18.12
C LYS A 246 -7.77 0.41 -18.75
N TYR A 247 -7.39 -0.79 -19.20
CA TYR A 247 -8.34 -1.73 -19.78
C TYR A 247 -9.44 -2.16 -18.80
N LEU A 248 -9.09 -2.41 -17.53
CA LEU A 248 -10.05 -2.83 -16.51
C LEU A 248 -11.01 -1.70 -16.12
N LEU A 249 -10.58 -0.43 -16.18
CA LEU A 249 -11.44 0.73 -15.99
C LEU A 249 -12.48 0.81 -17.12
N ASP A 250 -12.04 0.76 -18.38
CA ASP A 250 -12.93 0.76 -19.54
C ASP A 250 -13.95 -0.40 -19.46
N LEU A 251 -13.49 -1.59 -19.07
CA LEU A 251 -14.35 -2.75 -18.85
C LEU A 251 -15.40 -2.51 -17.75
N THR A 252 -15.03 -1.81 -16.67
CA THR A 252 -15.95 -1.50 -15.57
C THR A 252 -17.06 -0.58 -16.05
N GLU A 253 -16.71 0.44 -16.84
CA GLU A 253 -17.67 1.35 -17.47
C GLU A 253 -18.61 0.61 -18.43
N GLU A 254 -18.08 -0.26 -19.30
CA GLU A 254 -18.87 -1.11 -20.20
C GLU A 254 -19.92 -1.96 -19.45
N ILE A 255 -19.55 -2.50 -18.28
CA ILE A 255 -20.42 -3.37 -17.48
C ILE A 255 -21.46 -2.55 -16.71
N GLN A 256 -21.10 -1.36 -16.21
CA GLN A 256 -22.03 -0.47 -15.52
C GLN A 256 -23.12 0.05 -16.46
N ILE A 257 -22.75 0.44 -17.69
CA ILE A 257 -23.70 0.87 -18.73
C ILE A 257 -24.71 -0.24 -19.07
N LYS A 258 -24.32 -1.51 -18.94
CA LYS A 258 -25.18 -2.67 -19.26
C LYS A 258 -26.05 -3.15 -18.10
N LYS A 259 -25.86 -2.63 -16.88
CA LYS A 259 -26.82 -2.85 -15.80
C LYS A 259 -27.95 -1.82 -15.98
N PRO A 260 -29.17 -2.23 -16.34
CA PRO A 260 -30.27 -1.28 -16.43
C PRO A 260 -30.44 -0.63 -15.06
N THR A 261 -30.51 0.69 -15.04
CA THR A 261 -31.07 1.45 -13.93
C THR A 261 -32.42 0.79 -13.63
N LYS A 262 -32.56 0.18 -12.45
CA LYS A 262 -33.89 -0.13 -11.94
C LYS A 262 -34.52 1.23 -11.69
N GLU A 263 -35.25 1.72 -12.67
CA GLU A 263 -36.21 2.81 -12.47
C GLU A 263 -37.25 2.27 -11.48
N GLU A 264 -37.33 2.93 -10.32
CA GLU A 264 -38.39 2.77 -9.31
C GLU A 264 -39.70 3.38 -9.82
#